data_AF-A0A7U4SV08-F1
#
_entry.id   AF-A0A7U4SV08-F1
#
_cell.length_a   1.000
_cell.length_b   1.000
_cell.length_c   1.000
_cell.angle_alpha   90.00
_cell.angle_beta   90.00
_cell.angle_gamma   90.00
#
_symmetry.space_group_name_H-M   'P 1'
#
loop_
_entity.id
_entity.type
_entity.pdbx_description
1 polymer ?
#
loop_
_entity_poly.entity_id
_entity_poly.type
_entity_poly.pdbx_seq_one_letter_code
_entity_poly.pdbx_strand_id
1 'polypeptide(L)' 'MSEKAKAAITAMMRKLKDDPRVAYYICPMTHTYDLLVAAHCELNGLDETQFRDKFERTLRFENPAARDDA' A
#
# COMPACT_ATOMS: atom_id res chain seq x y z
N MET A 1 -4.63 -2.98 -19.31
CA MET A 1 -5.24 -3.25 -17.99
C MET A 1 -6.73 -2.89 -18.02
N SER A 2 -7.61 -3.67 -17.40
CA SER A 2 -9.06 -3.38 -17.37
C SER A 2 -9.42 -2.27 -16.38
N GLU A 3 -10.52 -1.55 -16.59
CA GLU A 3 -10.99 -0.50 -15.66
C GLU A 3 -11.25 -1.02 -14.25
N LYS A 4 -11.71 -2.26 -14.11
CA LYS A 4 -11.90 -2.89 -12.79
C LYS A 4 -10.57 -3.11 -12.07
N ALA A 5 -9.53 -3.54 -12.79
CA ALA A 5 -8.20 -3.73 -12.22
C ALA A 5 -7.59 -2.39 -11.77
N LYS A 6 -7.72 -1.33 -12.58
CA LYS A 6 -7.30 0.03 -12.22
C LYS A 6 -7.96 0.50 -10.92
N ALA A 7 -9.28 0.38 -10.84
CA ALA A 7 -10.04 0.78 -9.66
C ALA A 7 -9.63 -0.01 -8.41
N ALA A 8 -9.37 -1.31 -8.55
CA ALA A 8 -8.91 -2.16 -7.44
C ALA A 8 -7.53 -1.72 -6.92
N ILE A 9 -6.57 -1.44 -7.80
CA ILE A 9 -5.23 -0.96 -7.42
C ILE A 9 -5.35 0.37 -6.68
N THR A 10 -6.08 1.34 -7.22
CA THR A 10 -6.27 2.65 -6.57
C THR A 10 -6.95 2.51 -5.20
N ALA A 11 -7.97 1.65 -5.09
CA ALA A 11 -8.65 1.40 -3.82
C ALA A 11 -7.70 0.78 -2.78
N MET A 12 -6.87 -0.19 -3.18
CA MET A 12 -5.89 -0.82 -2.29
C MET A 12 -4.81 0.15 -1.84
N MET A 13 -4.27 0.98 -2.74
CA MET A 13 -3.28 2.00 -2.38
C MET A 13 -3.84 3.04 -1.40
N ARG A 14 -5.12 3.44 -1.58
CA ARG A 14 -5.81 4.29 -0.60
C ARG A 14 -5.97 3.58 0.75
N LYS A 15 -6.42 2.33 0.74
CA LYS A 15 -6.63 1.53 1.95
C LYS A 15 -5.34 1.33 2.74
N LEU A 16 -4.22 1.08 2.07
CA LEU A 16 -2.88 1.02 2.66
C LEU A 16 -2.51 2.30 3.40
N LYS A 17 -2.81 3.46 2.81
CA LYS A 17 -2.52 4.76 3.43
C LYS A 17 -3.41 5.05 4.63
N ASP A 18 -4.70 4.72 4.51
CA ASP A 18 -5.72 5.17 5.47
C ASP A 18 -5.94 4.17 6.63
N ASP A 19 -5.54 2.90 6.48
CA ASP A 19 -5.76 1.84 7.47
C ASP A 19 -4.42 1.24 7.96
N PRO A 20 -3.95 1.64 9.15
CA PRO A 20 -2.67 1.18 9.70
C PRO A 20 -2.56 -0.33 9.90
N ARG A 21 -3.69 -1.05 10.00
CA ARG A 21 -3.69 -2.51 10.15
C ARG A 21 -3.48 -3.20 8.83
N VAL A 22 -4.07 -2.67 7.77
CA VAL A 22 -3.82 -3.16 6.41
C VAL A 22 -2.37 -2.89 6.02
N ALA A 23 -1.86 -1.69 6.33
CA ALA A 23 -0.44 -1.37 6.14
C ALA A 23 0.47 -2.33 6.92
N TYR A 24 0.08 -2.76 8.12
CA TYR A 24 0.84 -3.74 8.90
C TYR A 24 0.98 -5.08 8.16
N TYR A 25 -0.12 -5.59 7.58
CA TYR A 25 -0.10 -6.86 6.83
C TYR A 25 0.55 -6.75 5.45
N ILE A 26 0.43 -5.60 4.79
CA ILE A 26 0.94 -5.34 3.43
C ILE A 26 2.00 -4.23 3.53
N CYS A 27 3.04 -4.48 4.33
CA CYS A 27 4.12 -3.53 4.56
C CYS A 27 5.17 -3.57 3.43
N PRO A 28 6.12 -2.61 3.38
CA PRO A 28 7.15 -2.56 2.33
C PRO A 28 8.02 -3.81 2.18
N MET A 29 8.05 -4.71 3.16
CA MET A 29 8.78 -5.97 3.09
C MET A 29 8.00 -7.09 2.39
N THR A 30 6.75 -6.87 2.00
CA THR A 30 5.89 -7.88 1.40
C THR A 30 5.90 -7.81 -0.13
N HIS A 31 5.92 -8.97 -0.79
CA HIS A 31 5.84 -9.02 -2.26
C HIS A 31 4.52 -8.43 -2.79
N THR A 32 3.42 -8.54 -2.03
CA THR A 32 2.15 -7.91 -2.39
C THR A 32 2.26 -6.40 -2.46
N TYR A 33 2.97 -5.77 -1.52
CA TYR A 33 3.23 -4.34 -1.57
C TYR A 33 4.01 -3.96 -2.84
N ASP A 34 5.07 -4.72 -3.16
CA ASP A 34 5.87 -4.45 -4.34
C ASP A 34 5.05 -4.47 -5.64
N LEU A 35 4.21 -5.49 -5.80
CA LEU A 35 3.34 -5.61 -6.96
C LEU A 35 2.31 -4.48 -7.03
N LEU A 36 1.75 -4.06 -5.89
CA LEU A 36 0.79 -2.96 -5.83
C LEU A 36 1.44 -1.63 -6.19
N VAL A 37 2.63 -1.35 -5.68
CA VAL A 37 3.38 -0.13 -6.00
C VAL A 37 3.76 -0.11 -7.47
N ALA A 38 4.32 -1.19 -8.02
CA ALA A 38 4.68 -1.28 -9.43
C ALA A 38 3.46 -1.05 -10.33
N ALA A 39 2.35 -1.75 -10.06
CA ALA A 39 1.12 -1.59 -10.84
C ALA A 39 0.52 -0.19 -10.71
N HIS A 40 0.62 0.44 -9.53
CA HIS A 40 0.18 1.81 -9.32
C HIS A 40 1.05 2.82 -10.08
N CYS A 41 2.36 2.62 -10.09
CA CYS A 41 3.30 3.49 -10.80
C CYS A 41 3.14 3.36 -12.32
N GLU A 42 3.01 2.13 -12.84
CA GLU A 42 2.70 1.87 -14.25
C GLU A 42 1.41 2.57 -14.69
N LEU A 43 0.36 2.49 -13.86
CA LEU A 43 -0.94 3.10 -14.15
C LEU A 43 -0.89 4.63 -14.25
N ASN A 44 -0.02 5.27 -13.47
CA ASN A 44 0.07 6.72 -13.35
C ASN A 44 1.30 7.34 -14.04
N GLY A 45 2.17 6.53 -14.64
CA GLY A 45 3.44 6.98 -15.23
C GLY A 45 4.40 7.58 -14.21
N LEU A 46 4.48 6.98 -13.01
CA LEU A 46 5.33 7.45 -11.92
C LEU A 46 6.65 6.65 -11.85
N ASP A 47 7.69 7.29 -11.33
CA ASP A 47 8.91 6.58 -10.93
C ASP A 47 8.69 5.83 -9.61
N GLU A 48 8.95 4.52 -9.61
CA GLU A 48 8.70 3.67 -8.45
C GLU A 48 9.54 4.07 -7.23
N THR A 49 10.81 4.42 -7.44
CA THR A 49 11.74 4.74 -6.33
C THR A 49 11.28 6.01 -5.63
N GLN A 50 11.03 7.07 -6.39
CA GLN A 50 10.53 8.34 -5.86
C GLN A 50 9.15 8.21 -5.22
N PHE A 51 8.29 7.36 -5.79
CA PHE A 51 6.97 7.10 -5.22
C PHE A 51 7.08 6.40 -3.87
N ARG A 52 7.87 5.33 -3.77
CA ARG A 52 8.11 4.59 -2.51
C ARG A 52 8.62 5.51 -1.42
N ASP A 53 9.66 6.29 -1.72
CA ASP A 53 10.26 7.22 -0.77
C ASP A 53 9.25 8.21 -0.16
N LYS A 54 8.26 8.64 -0.95
CA LYS A 54 7.21 9.57 -0.50
C LYS A 54 6.07 8.83 0.18
N PHE A 55 5.61 7.73 -0.40
CA PHE A 55 4.43 7.00 0.06
C PHE A 55 4.68 6.31 1.39
N GLU A 56 5.82 5.67 1.58
CA GLU A 56 6.16 4.94 2.80
C GLU A 56 6.25 5.85 4.01
N ARG A 57 6.68 7.11 3.83
CA ARG A 57 6.66 8.14 4.88
C ARG A 57 5.26 8.51 5.35
N THR A 58 4.23 8.21 4.55
CA THR A 58 2.84 8.45 4.91
C THR A 58 2.19 7.27 5.61
N LEU A 59 2.80 6.09 5.56
CA LEU A 59 2.27 4.89 6.16
C LEU A 59 2.38 4.94 7.68
N ARG A 60 1.35 4.40 8.33
CA ARG A 60 1.33 4.11 9.77
C ARG A 60 1.06 2.64 9.93
N PHE A 61 1.57 2.04 10.99
CA PHE A 61 1.42 0.61 11.24
C PHE A 61 0.81 0.38 12.61
N GLU A 62 -0.29 -0.36 12.68
CA GLU A 62 -0.91 -0.82 13.93
C GLU A 62 -0.93 -2.34 13.91
N ASN A 63 -0.23 -2.97 14.86
CA ASN A 63 -0.31 -4.42 15.04
C ASN A 63 -1.69 -4.78 15.60
N PRO A 64 -2.55 -5.49 14.86
CA PRO A 64 -3.89 -5.81 15.32
C PRO A 64 -3.91 -6.78 16.52
N ALA A 65 -2.84 -7.55 16.75
CA ALA A 65 -2.73 -8.47 17.89
C ALA A 65 -2.33 -7.78 19.21
N ALA A 66 -1.92 -6.51 19.17
CA ALA A 66 -1.45 -5.78 20.37
C ALA A 66 -2.58 -5.23 21.26
N ARG A 67 -3.85 -5.59 21.00
CA ARG A 67 -5.02 -5.07 21.74
C ARG A 67 -5.56 -6.00 22.83
N ASP A 68 -4.99 -7.18 23.02
CA ASP A 68 -5.55 -8.20 23.92
C ASP A 68 -4.95 -8.20 25.36
N ASP A 69 -4.08 -7.24 25.70
CA ASP A 69 -3.40 -7.17 27.01
C ASP A 69 -3.75 -5.90 27.83
N ALA A 70 -5.02 -5.47 27.86
CA ALA A 70 -5.50 -4.37 28.72
C ALA A 70 -6.77 -4.71 29.49
#